data_AF-A0A3N5VJM8-F1
#
_entry.id   AF-A0A3N5VJM8-F1
#
_cell.length_a   1.000
_cell.length_b   1.000
_cell.length_c   1.000
_cell.angle_alpha   90.00
_cell.angle_beta   90.00
_cell.angle_gamma   90.00
#
_symmetry.space_group_name_H-M   'P 1'
#
loop_
_entity.id
_entity.type
_entity.pdbx_description
1 polymer ?
#
loop_
_entity_poly.entity_id
_entity_poly.type
_entity_poly.pdbx_seq_one_letter_code
_entity_poly.pdbx_strand_id
1 'polypeptide(L)'
;MAVEVDISSVDKILDRYGQQQRGLISSLLAIQNEYHYLPADALQRVSERMAIPMVQVYQVASFYAAFSLKPRGKHIITVCLGTACHVRGGERLIDQIGRLLEIKAGETTKDMQF
;
A
#
# COMPACT_ATOMS: atom_id res chain seq x y z
N MET A 1 -7.64 12.38 5.77
CA MET A 1 -7.51 12.02 7.20
C MET A 1 -6.37 11.03 7.28
N ALA A 2 -5.30 11.37 8.01
CA ALA A 2 -4.16 10.46 8.20
C ALA A 2 -4.59 9.36 9.17
N VAL A 3 -4.31 8.11 8.80
CA VAL A 3 -4.52 6.96 9.70
C VAL A 3 -3.54 7.12 10.86
N GLU A 4 -4.03 7.12 12.10
CA GLU A 4 -3.16 7.08 13.29
C GLU A 4 -2.36 5.78 13.26
N VAL A 5 -1.05 5.89 13.14
CA VAL A 5 -0.14 4.75 13.08
C VAL A 5 0.23 4.36 14.50
N ASP A 6 -0.19 3.17 14.93
CA ASP A 6 0.26 2.61 16.20
C ASP A 6 1.69 2.05 16.04
N ILE A 7 2.67 2.86 16.45
CA ILE A 7 4.10 2.50 16.42
C ILE A 7 4.37 1.20 17.20
N SER A 8 3.59 0.89 18.24
CA SER A 8 3.76 -0.36 18.99
C SER A 8 3.44 -1.59 18.15
N SER A 9 2.48 -1.47 17.22
CA SER A 9 2.14 -2.54 16.29
C SER A 9 3.22 -2.72 15.24
N VAL A 10 3.79 -1.61 14.74
CA VAL A 10 4.94 -1.64 13.82
C VAL A 10 6.14 -2.34 14.49
N ASP A 11 6.43 -2.06 15.75
CA ASP A 11 7.50 -2.73 16.49
C ASP A 11 7.27 -4.25 16.60
N LYS A 12 6.03 -4.69 16.91
CA LYS A 12 5.68 -6.11 16.93
C LYS A 12 5.84 -6.79 15.58
N ILE A 13 5.53 -6.08 14.49
CA ILE A 13 5.80 -6.58 13.14
C ILE A 13 7.30 -6.79 12.95
N LEU A 14 8.12 -5.80 13.29
CA LEU A 14 9.57 -5.82 13.11
C LEU A 14 10.24 -6.92 13.94
N ASP A 15 9.75 -7.21 15.15
CA ASP A 15 10.28 -8.28 16.00
C ASP A 15 10.20 -9.67 15.34
N ARG A 16 9.23 -9.88 14.44
CA ARG A 16 9.09 -11.16 13.69
C ARG A 16 10.13 -11.35 12.60
N TYR A 17 10.70 -10.26 12.06
CA TYR A 17 11.57 -10.31 10.89
C TYR A 17 13.03 -9.95 11.19
N GLY A 18 13.33 -9.48 12.41
CA GLY A 18 14.70 -9.20 12.89
C GLY A 18 15.33 -7.95 12.26
N GLN A 19 16.55 -7.62 12.67
CA GLN A 19 17.24 -6.36 12.34
C GLN A 19 18.11 -6.42 11.06
N GLN A 20 17.82 -7.30 10.10
CA GLN A 20 18.66 -7.44 8.90
C GLN A 20 17.99 -6.87 7.65
N GLN A 21 18.77 -6.29 6.74
CA GLN A 21 18.30 -5.83 5.42
C GLN A 21 17.48 -6.89 4.66
N ARG A 22 17.78 -8.18 4.85
CA ARG A 22 17.03 -9.30 4.26
C ARG A 22 15.56 -9.34 4.68
N GLY A 23 15.22 -8.79 5.85
CA GLY A 23 13.86 -8.69 6.37
C GLY A 23 13.08 -7.46 5.89
N LEU A 24 13.72 -6.47 5.25
CA LEU A 24 13.10 -5.17 4.95
C LEU A 24 11.82 -5.32 4.11
N ILE A 25 11.88 -6.07 3.01
CA ILE A 25 10.73 -6.28 2.12
C ILE A 25 9.59 -6.98 2.87
N SER A 26 9.90 -8.00 3.66
CA SER A 26 8.90 -8.74 4.44
C SER A 26 8.25 -7.87 5.52
N SER A 27 9.03 -7.04 6.21
CA SER A 27 8.54 -6.08 7.19
C SER A 27 7.63 -5.04 6.55
N LEU A 28 8.03 -4.45 5.41
CA LEU A 28 7.21 -3.49 4.67
C LEU A 28 5.91 -4.15 4.17
N LEU A 29 5.97 -5.39 3.70
CA LEU A 29 4.79 -6.12 3.27
C LEU A 29 3.82 -6.37 4.43
N ALA A 30 4.33 -6.73 5.61
CA ALA A 30 3.52 -6.91 6.81
C ALA A 30 2.88 -5.60 7.30
N ILE A 31 3.63 -4.50 7.30
CA ILE A 31 3.11 -3.16 7.62
C ILE A 31 2.01 -2.78 6.63
N GLN A 32 2.24 -2.97 5.33
CA GLN A 32 1.24 -2.66 4.32
C GLN A 32 -0.02 -3.53 4.45
N ASN A 33 0.11 -4.80 4.84
CA ASN A 33 -1.08 -5.64 5.05
C ASN A 33 -1.93 -5.15 6.23
N GLU A 34 -1.30 -4.54 7.23
CA GLU A 34 -1.99 -4.00 8.40
C GLU A 34 -2.63 -2.64 8.12
N TYR A 35 -1.92 -1.73 7.46
CA TYR A 35 -2.37 -0.35 7.24
C TYR A 35 -2.94 -0.10 5.84
N HIS A 36 -2.87 -1.08 4.93
CA HIS A 36 -3.20 -0.98 3.49
C HIS A 36 -2.33 -0.04 2.66
N TYR A 37 -1.35 0.61 3.29
CA TYR A 37 -0.30 1.40 2.66
C TYR A 37 0.93 1.44 3.58
N LEU A 38 1.96 2.20 3.20
CA LEU A 38 3.15 2.45 3.99
C LEU A 38 3.13 3.90 4.54
N PRO A 39 2.67 4.10 5.79
CA PRO A 39 2.73 5.41 6.44
C PRO A 39 4.17 5.88 6.63
N ALA A 40 4.39 7.20 6.54
CA ALA A 40 5.71 7.80 6.73
C ALA A 40 6.29 7.48 8.12
N ASP A 41 5.46 7.54 9.17
CA ASP A 41 5.88 7.24 10.55
C ASP A 41 6.30 5.78 10.72
N ALA A 42 5.61 4.85 10.04
CA ALA A 42 5.99 3.44 10.03
C ALA A 42 7.32 3.21 9.30
N LEU A 43 7.55 3.88 8.16
CA LEU A 43 8.82 3.82 7.43
C LEU A 43 9.98 4.40 8.24
N GLN A 44 9.74 5.50 8.96
CA GLN A 44 10.73 6.09 9.85
C GLN A 44 11.09 5.11 10.97
N ARG A 45 10.08 4.47 11.58
CA ARG A 45 10.31 3.46 12.61
C ARG A 45 11.13 2.27 12.10
N VAL A 46 10.83 1.80 10.88
CA VAL A 46 11.61 0.74 10.21
C VAL A 46 13.06 1.16 10.02
N SER A 47 13.30 2.38 9.54
CA SER A 47 14.65 2.95 9.35
C SER A 47 15.45 2.93 10.66
N GLU A 48 14.86 3.42 11.75
CA GLU A 48 15.49 3.47 13.08
C GLU A 48 15.77 2.07 13.62
N ARG A 49 14.78 1.17 13.59
CA ARG A 49 14.89 -0.18 14.19
C ARG A 49 15.81 -1.13 13.44
N MET A 50 15.88 -1.02 12.11
CA MET A 50 16.72 -1.87 11.28
C MET A 50 18.10 -1.25 10.99
N ALA A 51 18.36 -0.02 11.47
CA ALA A 51 19.56 0.75 11.18
C ALA A 51 19.85 0.90 9.66
N ILE A 52 18.78 1.04 8.87
CA ILE A 52 18.86 1.24 7.42
C ILE A 52 18.57 2.71 7.13
N PRO A 53 19.37 3.40 6.29
CA PRO A 53 19.10 4.78 5.92
C PRO A 53 17.71 4.94 5.30
N MET A 54 16.97 5.98 5.72
CA MET A 54 15.62 6.27 5.24
C MET A 54 15.52 6.34 3.70
N VAL A 55 16.58 6.84 3.05
CA VAL A 55 16.68 6.88 1.57
C VAL A 55 16.59 5.47 0.97
N GLN A 56 17.26 4.48 1.55
CA GLN A 56 17.21 3.09 1.08
C GLN A 56 15.83 2.47 1.33
N VAL A 57 15.21 2.78 2.48
CA VAL A 57 13.84 2.33 2.78
C VAL A 57 12.85 2.87 1.74
N TYR A 58 12.91 4.17 1.44
CA TYR A 58 12.08 4.78 0.39
C TYR A 58 12.39 4.23 -1.00
N GLN A 59 13.66 3.96 -1.32
CA GLN A 59 14.04 3.36 -2.59
C GLN A 59 13.34 2.01 -2.77
N VAL A 60 13.34 1.15 -1.75
CA VAL A 60 12.65 -0.14 -1.80
C VAL A 60 11.12 0.06 -1.87
N ALA A 61 10.56 0.93 -1.03
CA ALA A 61 9.13 1.19 -0.97
C ALA A 61 8.55 1.78 -2.27
N SER A 62 9.35 2.54 -3.02
CA SER A 62 8.95 3.12 -4.31
C SER A 62 9.26 2.24 -5.51
N PHE A 63 10.24 1.34 -5.41
CA PHE A 63 10.65 0.46 -6.50
C PHE A 63 9.63 -0.65 -6.79
N TYR A 64 9.07 -1.27 -5.75
CA TYR A 64 8.11 -2.37 -5.92
C TYR A 64 6.68 -1.85 -6.07
N ALA A 65 6.06 -2.13 -7.22
CA ALA A 65 4.65 -1.78 -7.50
C ALA A 65 3.64 -2.42 -6.53
N ALA A 66 4.05 -3.47 -5.81
CA ALA A 66 3.24 -4.06 -4.75
C ALA A 66 3.02 -3.10 -3.58
N PHE A 67 3.95 -2.18 -3.34
CA PHE A 67 3.88 -1.21 -2.26
C PHE A 67 3.14 0.07 -2.67
N SER A 68 2.47 0.71 -1.72
CA SER A 68 1.80 1.99 -1.88
C SER A 68 2.20 2.92 -0.75
N LEU A 69 2.73 4.08 -1.11
CA LEU A 69 2.99 5.19 -0.19
C LEU A 69 1.74 6.05 0.07
N LYS A 70 0.69 5.85 -0.73
CA LYS A 70 -0.59 6.52 -0.58
C LYS A 70 -1.59 5.59 0.09
N PRO A 71 -2.45 6.12 0.99
CA PRO A 71 -3.54 5.34 1.58
C PRO A 71 -4.37 4.65 0.49
N ARG A 72 -4.70 3.38 0.71
CA ARG A 72 -5.56 2.59 -0.17
C ARG A 72 -6.75 2.07 0.61
N GLY A 73 -7.82 1.77 -0.12
CA GLY A 73 -8.96 1.06 0.43
C GLY A 73 -8.59 -0.37 0.84
N LYS A 74 -9.37 -0.93 1.76
CA LYS A 74 -9.25 -2.33 2.19
C LYS A 74 -9.38 -3.32 1.03
N HIS A 75 -10.19 -3.00 0.02
CA HIS A 75 -10.50 -3.86 -1.12
C HIS A 75 -10.03 -3.23 -2.43
N ILE A 76 -8.90 -3.70 -2.95
CA ILE A 76 -8.36 -3.21 -4.21
C ILE A 76 -9.13 -3.82 -5.39
N ILE A 77 -9.85 -2.97 -6.13
CA ILE A 77 -10.54 -3.35 -7.37
C ILE A 77 -9.56 -3.19 -8.55
N THR A 78 -9.27 -4.29 -9.25
CA THR A 78 -8.41 -4.28 -10.45
C THR A 78 -9.21 -4.71 -11.67
N VAL A 79 -9.32 -3.83 -12.66
CA VAL A 79 -10.04 -4.12 -13.92
C VAL A 79 -9.05 -4.34 -15.06
N CYS A 80 -9.21 -5.45 -15.78
CA CYS A 80 -8.42 -5.75 -16.97
C CYS A 80 -8.75 -4.77 -18.11
N LEU A 81 -7.73 -4.09 -18.62
CA LEU A 81 -7.79 -3.28 -19.83
C LEU A 81 -6.87 -3.81 -20.95
N GLY A 82 -6.52 -5.10 -20.90
CA GLY A 82 -5.84 -5.76 -22.01
C GLY A 82 -6.72 -5.78 -23.27
N THR A 83 -6.11 -6.05 -24.43
CA THR A 83 -6.79 -5.98 -25.74
C THR A 83 -8.13 -6.74 -25.79
N ALA A 84 -8.16 -7.96 -25.27
CA ALA A 84 -9.38 -8.77 -25.21
C ALA A 84 -10.47 -8.16 -24.29
N CYS A 85 -10.06 -7.61 -23.14
CA CYS A 85 -10.97 -6.99 -22.18
C CYS A 85 -11.49 -5.64 -22.70
N HIS A 86 -10.64 -4.87 -23.38
CA HIS A 86 -10.98 -3.57 -23.96
C HIS A 86 -12.08 -3.71 -25.02
N VAL A 87 -11.94 -4.65 -25.97
CA VAL A 87 -12.95 -4.93 -27.00
C VAL A 87 -14.27 -5.44 -26.40
N ARG A 88 -14.21 -6.12 -25.25
CA ARG A 88 -15.39 -6.59 -24.50
C ARG A 88 -16.03 -5.52 -23.61
N GLY A 89 -15.51 -4.30 -23.59
CA GLY A 89 -16.08 -3.19 -22.84
C GLY A 89 -15.50 -3.00 -21.44
N GLY A 90 -14.22 -3.34 -21.22
CA GLY A 90 -13.53 -3.10 -19.94
C GLY A 90 -13.58 -1.65 -19.46
N GLU A 91 -13.54 -0.68 -20.39
CA GLU A 91 -13.71 0.75 -20.04
C GLU A 91 -15.10 1.06 -19.46
N ARG A 92 -16.16 0.46 -20.02
CA ARG A 92 -17.53 0.64 -19.51
C ARG A 92 -17.67 0.10 -18.10
N LEU A 93 -16.91 -0.95 -17.75
CA LEU A 93 -16.89 -1.51 -16.41
C LEU A 93 -16.24 -0.53 -15.43
N ILE A 94 -15.13 0.10 -15.80
CA ILE A 94 -14.48 1.15 -14.99
C ILE A 94 -15.43 2.32 -14.76
N ASP A 95 -16.10 2.78 -15.82
CA ASP A 95 -17.04 3.90 -15.73
C ASP A 95 -18.22 3.58 -14.79
N GLN A 96 -18.76 2.36 -14.86
CA GLN A 96 -19.84 1.93 -13.97
C GLN A 96 -19.38 1.84 -12.51
N ILE A 97 -18.20 1.25 -12.26
CA ILE A 97 -17.63 1.18 -10.92
C ILE A 97 -17.39 2.59 -10.36
N GLY A 98 -16.83 3.50 -11.16
CA GLY A 98 -16.58 4.87 -10.74
C GLY A 98 -17.85 5.64 -10.42
N ARG A 99 -18.96 5.39 -11.13
CA ARG A 99 -20.27 5.97 -10.81
C ARG A 99 -20.87 5.40 -9.52
N LEU A 100 -20.74 4.08 -9.29
CA LEU A 100 -21.29 3.43 -8.10
C LEU A 100 -20.56 3.83 -6.81
N LEU A 101 -19.24 3.99 -6.89
CA LEU A 101 -18.38 4.32 -5.76
C LEU A 101 -18.06 5.82 -5.66
N GLU A 102 -18.56 6.63 -6.60
CA GLU A 102 -18.30 8.07 -6.69
C GLU A 102 -16.81 8.46 -6.71
N ILE A 103 -15.98 7.65 -7.38
CA ILE A 103 -14.53 7.83 -7.50
C ILE A 103 -14.04 7.60 -8.94
N LYS A 104 -12.83 8.06 -9.25
CA LYS A 104 -12.15 7.74 -10.53
C LYS A 104 -11.17 6.57 -10.36
N ALA A 105 -10.76 5.98 -11.49
CA ALA A 105 -9.72 4.96 -11.49
C ALA A 105 -8.43 5.49 -10.82
N GLY A 106 -7.93 4.76 -9.84
CA GLY A 106 -6.75 5.13 -9.06
C GLY A 106 -7.02 5.97 -7.82
N GLU A 107 -8.28 6.33 -7.55
CA GLU A 107 -8.71 6.96 -6.31
C GLU A 107 -9.19 5.92 -5.28
N THR A 108 -9.41 6.38 -4.06
CA THR A 108 -9.92 5.58 -2.95
C THR A 108 -11.15 6.27 -2.38
N THR A 109 -12.15 5.46 -2.05
CA THR A 109 -13.42 5.88 -1.42
C THR A 109 -13.19 6.58 -0.08
N LYS A 110 -14.11 7.49 0.29
CA LYS A 110 -14.00 8.31 1.51
C LYS A 110 -14.02 7.48 2.79
N ASP A 111 -14.67 6.31 2.76
CA ASP A 111 -14.78 5.36 3.86
C ASP A 111 -13.62 4.35 3.91
N MET A 112 -12.63 4.48 3.02
CA MET A 112 -11.44 3.64 2.93
C MET A 112 -11.75 2.15 2.70
N GLN A 113 -12.91 1.81 2.14
CA GLN A 113 -13.25 0.42 1.84
C GLN A 113 -12.72 -0.05 0.49
N PHE A 114 -12.74 0.81 -0.54
CA PHE A 114 -12.36 0.51 -1.93
C PHE A 114 -11.40 1.53 -2.52
#